data_AF-A0A5K0ZWE6-F1
#
_entry.id   AF-A0A5K0ZWE6-F1
#
_cell.length_a   1.000
_cell.length_b   1.000
_cell.length_c   1.000
_cell.angle_alpha   90.00
_cell.angle_beta   90.00
_cell.angle_gamma   90.00
#
_symmetry.space_group_name_H-M   'P 1'
#
loop_
_entity.id
_entity.type
_entity.pdbx_description
1 polymer ?
#
loop_
_entity_poly.entity_id
_entity_poly.type
_entity_poly.pdbx_seq_one_letter_code
_entity_poly.pdbx_strand_id
1 'polypeptide(L)'
;VASPFNKTQDFALWLWRTHNKVNQRLMKEEEALKTGDPKFPKKVWPSRLLCSSCYLSADGEENDATKVKWNETEVFHFLIGYYGKTIKSASDILSRKESHTDMVDDLTGSNAVAVPVGAALAIAFASCAFGVLAWYWRLQQKSRKYLHQRYSSKNI
;
A
#
# COMPACT_ATOMS: atom_id res chain seq x y z
N VAL A 1 -19.34 -8.36 -6.37
CA VAL A 1 -19.54 -7.50 -5.19
C VAL A 1 -19.53 -6.07 -5.68
N ALA A 2 -20.60 -5.30 -5.48
CA ALA A 2 -20.65 -3.89 -5.86
C ALA A 2 -19.71 -3.07 -4.95
N SER A 3 -19.08 -2.03 -5.51
CA SER A 3 -18.28 -1.09 -4.72
C SER A 3 -19.19 -0.38 -3.71
N PRO A 4 -18.79 -0.22 -2.44
CA PRO A 4 -19.55 0.57 -1.47
C PRO A 4 -19.50 2.08 -1.77
N PHE A 5 -18.68 2.51 -2.72
CA PHE A 5 -18.56 3.91 -3.15
C PHE A 5 -19.15 4.11 -4.54
N ASN A 6 -20.06 5.07 -4.65
CA ASN A 6 -20.73 5.45 -5.90
C ASN A 6 -19.98 6.56 -6.67
N LYS A 7 -19.01 7.23 -6.03
CA LYS A 7 -18.17 8.27 -6.62
C LYS A 7 -16.70 8.03 -6.30
N THR A 8 -15.83 8.31 -7.26
CA THR A 8 -14.37 8.24 -7.09
C THR A 8 -13.89 9.18 -5.97
N GLN A 9 -14.53 10.34 -5.83
CA GLN A 9 -14.25 11.27 -4.75
C GLN A 9 -14.46 10.67 -3.37
N ASP A 10 -15.58 9.97 -3.17
CA ASP A 10 -15.91 9.36 -1.88
C ASP A 10 -14.91 8.27 -1.51
N PHE A 11 -14.49 7.47 -2.49
CA PHE A 11 -13.45 6.46 -2.30
C PHE A 11 -12.09 7.08 -1.95
N ALA A 12 -11.65 8.10 -2.68
CA ALA A 12 -10.38 8.77 -2.43
C ALA A 12 -10.35 9.42 -1.03
N LEU A 13 -11.43 10.10 -0.65
CA LEU A 13 -11.56 10.70 0.68
C LEU A 13 -11.65 9.64 1.78
N TRP A 14 -12.35 8.53 1.56
CA TRP A 14 -12.37 7.41 2.52
C TRP A 14 -10.98 6.84 2.76
N LEU A 15 -10.22 6.60 1.70
CA LEU A 15 -8.86 6.08 1.80
C LEU A 15 -7.97 7.05 2.56
N TRP A 16 -8.04 8.33 2.22
CA TRP A 16 -7.29 9.39 2.89
C TRP A 16 -7.62 9.50 4.38
N ARG A 17 -8.91 9.55 4.76
CA ARG A 17 -9.32 9.58 6.18
C ARG A 17 -8.82 8.34 6.94
N THR A 18 -8.94 7.18 6.31
CA THR A 18 -8.47 5.91 6.89
C THR A 18 -6.96 5.92 7.11
N HIS A 19 -6.21 6.42 6.13
CA HIS A 19 -4.77 6.58 6.23
C HIS A 19 -4.38 7.52 7.39
N ASN A 20 -5.05 8.67 7.52
CA ASN A 20 -4.79 9.59 8.63
C ASN A 20 -5.11 8.99 9.99
N LYS A 21 -6.19 8.21 10.11
CA LYS A 21 -6.50 7.47 11.35
C LYS A 21 -5.38 6.49 11.71
N VAL A 22 -4.80 5.80 10.73
CA VAL A 22 -3.65 4.92 10.94
C VAL A 22 -2.41 5.72 11.34
N ASN A 23 -2.12 6.84 10.66
CA ASN A 23 -0.98 7.69 10.99
C ASN A 23 -1.05 8.22 12.43
N GLN A 24 -2.22 8.65 12.89
CA GLN A 24 -2.40 9.10 14.27
C GLN A 24 -2.12 8.00 15.30
N ARG A 25 -2.59 6.77 15.02
CA ARG A 25 -2.34 5.63 15.90
C ARG A 25 -0.84 5.30 15.93
N LEU A 26 -0.25 5.16 14.73
CA LEU A 26 1.16 4.80 14.60
C LEU A 26 2.09 5.87 15.14
N MET A 27 1.75 7.17 15.03
CA MET A 27 2.52 8.25 15.64
C MET A 27 2.73 8.00 17.15
N LYS A 28 1.67 7.61 17.87
CA LYS A 28 1.72 7.33 19.31
C LYS A 28 2.44 6.00 19.62
N GLU A 29 2.12 4.95 18.87
CA GLU A 29 2.70 3.62 19.08
C GLU A 29 4.21 3.61 18.80
N GLU A 30 4.63 4.22 17.69
CA GLU A 30 6.03 4.29 17.28
C GLU A 30 6.87 5.19 18.20
N GLU A 31 6.29 6.28 18.72
CA GLU A 31 6.92 7.13 19.74
C GLU A 31 7.11 6.38 21.07
N ALA A 32 6.05 5.70 21.54
CA ALA A 32 6.10 4.94 22.79
C ALA A 32 7.11 3.78 22.74
N LEU A 33 7.20 3.09 21.61
CA LEU A 33 8.10 1.95 21.40
C LEU A 33 9.48 2.35 20.87
N LYS A 34 9.67 3.62 20.48
CA LYS A 34 10.89 4.11 19.81
C LYS A 34 11.25 3.31 18.55
N THR A 35 10.23 2.87 17.81
CA THR A 35 10.37 2.06 16.59
C THR A 35 10.13 2.84 15.31
N GLY A 36 9.73 4.12 15.41
CA GLY A 36 9.43 4.96 14.24
C GLY A 36 10.68 5.29 13.43
N ASP A 37 10.49 5.45 12.12
CA ASP A 37 11.55 5.95 11.23
C ASP A 37 11.81 7.45 11.51
N PRO A 38 13.01 7.83 11.98
CA PRO A 38 13.31 9.23 12.29
C PRO A 38 13.24 10.16 11.07
N LYS A 39 13.46 9.63 9.86
CA LYS A 39 13.39 10.42 8.62
C LYS A 39 11.95 10.65 8.18
N PHE A 40 11.04 9.74 8.54
CA PHE A 40 9.64 9.75 8.10
C PHE A 40 8.67 9.51 9.26
N PRO A 41 8.64 10.43 10.25
CA PRO A 41 7.68 10.34 11.34
C PRO A 41 6.25 10.40 10.81
N LYS A 42 5.35 9.60 11.40
CA LYS A 42 3.93 9.64 11.05
C LYS A 42 3.35 10.98 11.45
N LYS A 43 2.66 11.63 10.50
CA LYS A 43 1.98 12.91 10.69
C LYS A 43 0.62 12.87 10.03
N VAL A 44 -0.24 13.78 10.46
CA VAL A 44 -1.47 14.07 9.75
C VAL A 44 -1.12 14.62 8.37
N TRP A 45 -1.78 14.10 7.34
CA TRP A 45 -1.49 14.40 5.94
C TRP A 45 -2.71 15.03 5.24
N PRO A 46 -2.56 16.05 4.38
CA PRO A 46 -1.34 16.84 4.19
C PRO A 46 -1.00 17.68 5.41
N SER A 47 0.21 18.23 5.46
CA SER A 47 0.52 19.32 6.39
C SER A 47 -0.09 20.64 5.90
N ARG A 48 -0.27 21.59 6.81
CA ARG A 48 -0.80 22.93 6.50
C ARG A 48 0.12 23.70 5.55
N LEU A 49 1.43 23.45 5.61
CA LEU A 49 2.40 24.00 4.67
C LEU A 49 2.20 23.49 3.24
N LEU A 50 1.75 22.25 3.08
CA LEU A 50 1.48 21.65 1.77
C LEU A 50 0.11 22.03 1.22
N CYS A 51 -0.90 22.17 2.09
CA CYS A 51 -2.24 22.55 1.70
C CYS A 51 -2.91 23.37 2.81
N SER A 52 -2.79 24.69 2.75
CA SER A 52 -3.44 25.58 3.72
C SER A 52 -4.97 25.60 3.53
N SER A 53 -5.45 25.53 2.28
CA SER A 53 -6.89 25.54 1.94
C SER A 53 -7.62 24.28 2.40
N CYS A 54 -6.91 23.18 2.67
CA CYS A 54 -7.46 21.95 3.20
C CYS A 54 -7.99 22.10 4.63
N TYR A 55 -7.63 23.16 5.35
CA TYR A 55 -8.01 23.40 6.75
C TYR A 55 -9.04 24.53 6.84
N LEU A 56 -10.18 24.28 7.49
CA LEU A 56 -11.22 25.29 7.68
C LEU A 56 -10.92 26.29 8.81
N SER A 57 -9.98 25.97 9.71
CA SER A 57 -9.59 26.81 10.83
C SER A 57 -8.07 26.95 10.91
N ALA A 58 -7.60 28.14 11.25
CA ALA A 58 -6.17 28.42 11.47
C ALA A 58 -5.64 27.77 12.75
N ASP A 59 -6.47 27.68 13.79
CA ASP A 59 -6.03 27.36 15.17
C ASP A 59 -6.08 25.86 15.52
N GLY A 60 -6.27 24.99 14.53
CA GLY A 60 -6.32 23.54 14.76
C GLY A 60 -4.93 22.96 15.00
N GLU A 61 -4.75 22.25 16.12
CA GLU A 61 -3.56 21.47 16.45
C GLU A 61 -3.28 20.44 15.34
N GLU A 62 -2.20 20.66 14.58
CA GLU A 62 -1.89 19.92 13.34
C GLU A 62 -1.65 18.42 13.57
N ASN A 63 -1.34 18.04 14.82
CA ASN A 63 -0.98 16.68 15.20
C ASN A 63 -2.20 15.77 15.45
N ASP A 64 -3.41 16.33 15.48
CA ASP A 64 -4.64 15.57 15.74
C ASP A 64 -5.70 15.78 14.64
N ALA A 65 -5.70 14.91 13.63
CA ALA A 65 -6.70 14.85 12.57
C ALA A 65 -8.16 14.74 13.06
N THR A 66 -8.42 14.31 14.31
CA THR A 66 -9.78 14.28 14.87
C THR A 66 -10.27 15.64 15.33
N LYS A 67 -9.35 16.53 15.71
CA LYS A 67 -9.63 17.92 16.08
C LYS A 67 -9.58 18.86 14.87
N VAL A 68 -8.87 18.48 13.81
CA VAL A 68 -8.77 19.28 12.59
C VAL A 68 -10.10 19.30 11.85
N LYS A 69 -10.60 20.51 11.59
CA LYS A 69 -11.76 20.73 10.73
C LYS A 69 -11.30 20.84 9.27
N TRP A 70 -11.62 19.84 8.46
CA TRP A 70 -11.16 19.71 7.08
C TRP A 70 -12.12 20.34 6.06
N ASN A 71 -11.55 20.98 5.03
CA ASN A 71 -12.24 21.30 3.79
C ASN A 71 -12.04 20.15 2.81
N GLU A 72 -12.96 19.18 2.81
CA GLU A 72 -12.76 17.93 2.05
C GLU A 72 -12.77 18.12 0.53
N THR A 73 -13.39 19.20 0.03
CA THR A 73 -13.32 19.57 -1.39
C THR A 73 -11.89 19.94 -1.78
N GLU A 74 -11.24 20.79 -0.98
CA GLU A 74 -9.85 21.17 -1.19
C GLU A 74 -8.89 20.00 -1.00
N VAL A 75 -9.16 19.14 -0.01
CA VAL A 75 -8.40 17.89 0.17
C VAL A 75 -8.48 17.00 -1.06
N PHE A 76 -9.68 16.84 -1.65
CA PHE A 76 -9.84 16.03 -2.85
C PHE A 76 -9.09 16.62 -4.05
N HIS A 77 -9.16 17.94 -4.26
CA HIS A 77 -8.38 18.62 -5.30
C HIS A 77 -6.88 18.44 -5.09
N PHE A 78 -6.41 18.59 -3.85
CA PHE A 78 -5.02 18.35 -3.48
C PHE A 78 -4.60 16.90 -3.77
N LEU A 79 -5.41 15.90 -3.40
CA LEU A 79 -5.15 14.49 -3.65
C LEU A 79 -4.99 14.19 -5.15
N ILE A 80 -5.90 14.70 -5.99
CA ILE A 80 -5.80 14.55 -7.44
C ILE A 80 -4.55 15.26 -7.98
N GLY A 81 -4.26 16.47 -7.53
CA GLY A 81 -3.11 17.23 -8.00
C GLY A 81 -1.77 16.59 -7.62
N TYR A 82 -1.68 16.07 -6.40
CA TYR A 82 -0.47 15.47 -5.83
C TYR A 82 -0.18 14.09 -6.42
N TYR A 83 -1.18 13.20 -6.46
CA TYR A 83 -0.99 11.82 -6.95
C TYR A 83 -1.32 11.64 -8.44
N GLY A 84 -2.19 12.46 -9.01
CA GLY A 84 -2.65 12.30 -10.39
C GLY A 84 -1.56 12.55 -11.43
N LYS A 85 -0.56 13.40 -11.14
CA LYS A 85 0.60 13.62 -12.03
C LYS A 85 1.43 12.34 -12.19
N THR A 86 1.61 11.60 -11.09
CA THR A 86 2.35 10.33 -11.08
C THR A 86 1.63 9.25 -11.89
N ILE A 87 0.30 9.21 -11.81
CA ILE A 87 -0.51 8.24 -12.57
C ILE A 87 -0.42 8.52 -14.08
N LYS A 88 -0.54 9.78 -14.50
CA LYS A 88 -0.41 10.16 -15.92
C LYS A 88 0.96 9.83 -16.49
N SER A 89 2.03 10.08 -15.73
CA SER A 89 3.38 9.72 -16.16
C SER A 89 3.56 8.20 -16.33
N ALA A 90 2.98 7.40 -15.45
CA ALA A 90 3.03 5.94 -15.56
C ALA A 90 2.20 5.42 -16.74
N SER A 91 1.02 5.99 -17.00
CA SER A 91 0.22 5.65 -18.18
C SER A 91 0.90 6.06 -19.47
N ASP A 92 1.53 7.23 -19.54
CA ASP A 92 2.26 7.68 -20.72
C ASP A 92 3.47 6.78 -21.03
N ILE A 93 4.15 6.27 -19.99
CA ILE A 93 5.21 5.27 -20.14
C ILE A 93 4.65 3.94 -20.65
N LEU A 94 3.47 3.52 -20.17
CA LEU A 94 2.80 2.30 -20.63
C LEU A 94 2.30 2.43 -22.08
N SER A 95 1.69 3.55 -22.45
CA SER A 95 1.21 3.84 -23.81
C SER A 95 2.36 4.04 -24.81
N ARG A 96 3.49 4.63 -24.38
CA ARG A 96 4.70 4.69 -25.21
C ARG A 96 5.31 3.32 -25.47
N LYS A 97 5.15 2.39 -24.53
CA LYS A 97 5.61 1.00 -24.68
C LYS A 97 4.74 0.20 -25.66
N GLU A 98 3.46 0.53 -25.80
CA GLU A 98 2.59 -0.06 -26.85
C GLU A 98 2.89 0.52 -28.25
N SER A 99 3.25 1.81 -28.35
CA SER A 99 3.50 2.49 -29.64
C SER A 99 4.80 2.09 -30.36
N HIS A 100 5.68 1.29 -29.76
CA HIS A 100 6.99 0.94 -30.35
C HIS A 100 7.16 -0.58 -30.51
N THR A 101 6.12 -1.25 -31.00
CA THR A 101 6.19 -2.67 -31.39
C THR A 101 5.56 -2.87 -32.77
N ASP A 102 6.24 -2.43 -33.82
CA ASP A 102 6.01 -2.90 -35.19
C ASP A 102 7.34 -3.31 -35.85
N MET A 103 7.47 -4.64 -35.99
CA MET A 103 8.09 -5.44 -37.05
C MET A 103 9.58 -5.29 -37.40
N VAL A 104 10.36 -6.28 -36.93
CA VAL A 104 11.21 -7.09 -37.82
C VAL A 104 10.75 -8.54 -37.71
N ASP A 105 10.30 -9.09 -38.84
CA ASP A 105 9.96 -10.49 -39.05
C ASP A 105 11.24 -11.28 -39.34
N ASP A 106 11.44 -12.39 -38.62
CA ASP A 106 12.00 -13.59 -39.25
C ASP A 106 11.40 -14.83 -38.58
N LEU A 107 10.80 -15.67 -39.42
CA LEU A 107 9.98 -16.81 -39.08
C LEU A 107 10.86 -18.01 -38.70
N THR A 108 10.71 -18.54 -37.48
CA THR A 108 10.30 -19.93 -37.18
C THR A 108 10.58 -20.33 -35.72
N GLY A 109 9.54 -20.80 -35.02
CA GLY A 109 9.67 -21.80 -33.94
C GLY A 109 9.47 -21.32 -32.50
N SER A 110 8.36 -21.75 -31.89
CA SER A 110 8.23 -22.11 -30.46
C SER A 110 9.12 -21.36 -29.44
N ASN A 111 8.53 -20.43 -28.68
CA ASN A 111 9.15 -19.81 -27.49
C ASN A 111 9.23 -20.77 -26.28
N ALA A 112 9.71 -21.99 -26.49
CA ALA A 112 10.26 -22.79 -25.41
C ALA A 112 11.69 -22.29 -25.20
N VAL A 113 11.93 -21.51 -24.14
CA VAL A 113 13.30 -21.29 -23.67
C VAL A 113 13.84 -22.67 -23.30
N ALA A 114 14.67 -23.25 -24.16
CA ALA A 114 15.37 -24.50 -23.88
C ALA A 114 16.39 -24.23 -22.77
N VAL A 115 15.93 -24.33 -21.52
CA VAL A 115 16.79 -24.25 -20.34
C VAL A 115 17.52 -25.59 -20.22
N PRO A 116 18.83 -25.61 -19.94
CA PRO A 116 19.53 -26.86 -19.63
C PRO A 116 18.77 -27.63 -18.55
N VAL A 117 18.61 -28.95 -18.72
CA VAL A 117 17.82 -29.80 -17.81
C VAL A 117 18.20 -29.57 -16.34
N GLY A 118 19.48 -29.32 -16.06
CA GLY A 118 19.96 -28.98 -14.71
C GLY A 118 19.36 -27.70 -14.10
N ALA A 119 19.16 -26.65 -14.89
CA ALA A 119 18.54 -25.41 -14.40
C ALA A 119 17.01 -25.55 -14.22
N ALA A 120 16.34 -26.33 -15.07
CA ALA A 120 14.93 -26.65 -14.87
C ALA A 120 14.70 -27.44 -13.56
N LEU A 121 15.56 -28.42 -13.28
CA LEU A 121 15.52 -29.18 -12.02
C LEU A 121 15.80 -28.28 -10.80
N ALA A 122 16.79 -27.39 -10.89
CA ALA A 122 17.11 -26.46 -9.79
C ALA A 122 15.94 -25.51 -9.45
N ILE A 123 15.27 -24.95 -10.46
CA ILE A 123 14.09 -24.09 -10.26
C ILE A 123 12.94 -24.87 -9.61
N ALA A 124 12.70 -26.12 -10.05
CA ALA A 124 11.66 -26.97 -9.48
C ALA A 124 11.91 -27.26 -7.99
N PHE A 125 13.13 -27.67 -7.63
CA PHE A 125 13.49 -27.93 -6.23
C PHE A 125 13.43 -26.67 -5.36
N ALA A 126 13.93 -25.54 -5.86
CA ALA A 126 13.88 -24.27 -5.15
C ALA A 126 12.42 -23.85 -4.87
N SER A 127 11.56 -23.88 -5.90
CA SER A 127 10.14 -23.53 -5.77
C SER A 127 9.40 -24.43 -4.77
N CYS A 128 9.64 -25.75 -4.81
CA CYS A 128 9.08 -26.70 -3.85
C CYS A 128 9.56 -26.43 -2.42
N ALA A 129 10.86 -26.15 -2.22
CA ALA A 129 11.41 -25.84 -0.90
C ALA A 129 10.80 -24.58 -0.29
N PHE A 130 10.66 -23.50 -1.08
CA PHE A 130 9.98 -22.28 -0.63
C PHE A 130 8.51 -22.53 -0.30
N GLY A 131 7.81 -23.36 -1.08
CA GLY A 131 6.43 -23.76 -0.79
C GLY A 131 6.28 -24.47 0.56
N VAL A 132 7.15 -25.43 0.86
CA VAL A 132 7.16 -26.18 2.13
C VAL A 132 7.47 -25.27 3.32
N LEU A 133 8.47 -24.38 3.18
CA LEU A 133 8.81 -23.41 4.23
C LEU A 133 7.66 -22.43 4.49
N ALA A 134 7.01 -21.92 3.44
CA ALA A 134 5.87 -21.03 3.56
C ALA A 134 4.68 -21.73 4.23
N TRP A 135 4.43 -23.01 3.92
CA TRP A 135 3.39 -23.81 4.57
C TRP A 135 3.70 -24.05 6.05
N TYR A 136 4.94 -24.45 6.38
CA TYR A 136 5.38 -24.64 7.76
C TYR A 136 5.25 -23.35 8.58
N TRP A 137 5.67 -22.21 8.01
CA TRP A 137 5.54 -20.91 8.68
C TRP A 137 4.08 -20.51 8.92
N ARG A 138 3.18 -20.76 7.94
CA ARG A 138 1.73 -20.56 8.12
C ARG A 138 1.14 -21.48 9.20
N LEU A 139 1.56 -22.74 9.26
CA LEU A 139 1.16 -23.66 10.32
C LEU A 139 1.61 -23.17 11.71
N GLN A 140 2.86 -22.70 11.81
CA GLN A 140 3.40 -22.17 13.06
C GLN A 140 2.68 -20.88 13.50
N GLN A 141 2.36 -19.97 12.57
CA GLN A 141 1.54 -18.80 12.90
C GLN A 141 0.17 -19.21 13.42
N LYS A 142 -0.46 -20.23 12.82
CA LYS A 142 -1.76 -20.73 13.27
C LYS A 142 -1.68 -21.35 14.66
N SER A 143 -0.65 -22.14 14.96
CA SER A 143 -0.45 -22.72 16.30
C SER A 143 -0.20 -21.66 17.38
N ARG A 144 0.57 -20.60 17.07
CA ARG A 144 0.75 -19.45 17.98
C ARG A 144 -0.57 -18.74 18.28
N LYS A 145 -1.44 -18.56 17.28
CA LYS A 145 -2.80 -17.99 17.48
C LYS A 145 -3.66 -18.89 18.36
N TYR A 146 -3.65 -20.21 18.13
CA TYR A 146 -4.38 -21.16 18.98
C TYR A 146 -3.88 -21.17 20.42
N LEU A 147 -2.56 -21.09 20.65
CA LEU A 147 -1.98 -21.01 22.00
C LEU A 147 -2.36 -19.71 22.71
N HIS A 148 -2.32 -18.56 22.02
CA HIS A 148 -2.78 -17.28 22.58
C HIS A 148 -4.27 -17.33 22.95
N GLN A 149 -5.12 -17.90 22.09
CA GLN A 149 -6.55 -18.03 22.37
C GLN A 149 -6.82 -18.97 23.55
N ARG A 150 -6.07 -20.09 23.65
CA ARG A 150 -6.17 -21.03 24.78
C ARG A 150 -5.64 -20.45 26.09
N TYR A 151 -4.64 -19.58 26.04
CA TYR A 151 -4.15 -18.82 27.20
C TYR A 151 -5.15 -17.74 27.62
N SER A 152 -5.76 -17.04 26.67
CA SER A 152 -6.81 -16.05 26.95
C SER A 152 -8.06 -16.68 27.58
N SER A 153 -8.49 -17.86 27.13
CA SER A 153 -9.66 -18.56 27.72
C SER A 153 -9.38 -19.24 29.06
N LYS A 154 -8.12 -19.35 29.49
CA LYS A 154 -7.75 -19.89 30.82
C LYS A 154 -7.54 -18.81 31.88
N ASN A 155 -7.50 -17.54 31.47
CA ASN A 155 -7.33 -16.38 32.35
C ASN A 155 -8.63 -15.55 32.46
N ILE A 156 -9.78 -16.19 32.28
CA ILE A 156 -11.13 -15.67 32.58
C ILE A 156 -11.75 -16.60 33.62
#